data_AF-A0A7Z0IZK0-F1
#
_entry.id   AF-A0A7Z0IZK0-F1
#
_cell.length_a   1.000
_cell.length_b   1.000
_cell.length_c   1.000
_cell.angle_alpha   90.00
_cell.angle_beta   90.00
_cell.angle_gamma   90.00
#
_symmetry.space_group_name_H-M   'P 1'
#
loop_
_entity.id
_entity.type
_entity.pdbx_description
1 polymer ?
#
loop_
_entity_poly.entity_id
_entity_poly.type
_entity_poly.pdbx_seq_one_letter_code
_entity_poly.pdbx_strand_id
1 'polypeptide(L)'
;MSRCLHTNPDRIYEDLLSLRPGATLTLEGGRYATPLVLSSVSGSQQQPVVIRGADAVIDGGRSYDDHRGTANRLSAVQEANGRFPGIYYLADDAALVLRNCQWVVIEDLTFEGCWPTAIYLDNCQHITLRRLHIRGSTIAIGAAGAYTRHLLIEGCDWIQDLQSHGEADLAAIRKSGMVDAALDPEDCRLWRKTYWGQVHGNIEDTASRVNVEKDERGFDGDFFRAWTIAGYVVLRDNVILDAFNGIHFFNDASDSTVEDFCRNIIIENNWFVRIRDNAVEAEDYAWNWTVHGNKFVDCYMPFSLEMKRSGYFYIYGNLGWNQHRPGPDDDDRNFGQLFKFPKEHEAVGPHYVLNNSWMLRGPISKRYRFRQLHHLNNAIGYYGATGLSTPEDSVPFGAGWQSVPKEGQDEASLEGKHFTRLWQELDIRFDGDLIDHKYFPNLLREAGYAIGVDAHPGPVPFHSPVLGQPEGLKLTTKVPAIAFLMQLPDGRTQAVGCADYTVGAWQGEDPFTVDRPMFYEYWLYAAPCGKGEAAES
;
A
#
# COMPACT_ATOMS: atom_id res chain seq x y z
N MET A 1 -23.45 5.66 32.30
CA MET A 1 -24.49 5.25 31.33
C MET A 1 -24.00 5.71 29.97
N SER A 2 -23.79 4.80 29.02
CA SER A 2 -23.48 5.19 27.63
C SER A 2 -24.72 5.89 27.06
N ARG A 3 -24.52 7.03 26.39
CA ARG A 3 -25.61 7.80 25.79
C ARG A 3 -25.72 7.38 24.33
N CYS A 4 -26.73 6.59 24.02
CA CYS A 4 -27.09 6.27 22.63
C CYS A 4 -27.93 7.42 22.06
N LEU A 5 -27.48 7.98 20.95
CA LEU A 5 -28.17 9.02 20.19
C LEU A 5 -28.49 8.44 18.81
N HIS A 6 -29.66 8.76 18.28
CA HIS A 6 -30.04 8.48 16.91
C HIS A 6 -30.19 9.80 16.18
N THR A 7 -29.70 9.88 14.94
CA THR A 7 -29.74 11.11 14.15
C THR A 7 -30.06 10.82 12.70
N ASN A 8 -30.67 11.80 12.05
CA ASN A 8 -31.02 11.79 10.64
C ASN A 8 -30.31 12.95 9.92
N PRO A 9 -30.38 13.05 8.58
CA PRO A 9 -29.69 14.10 7.83
C PRO A 9 -30.01 15.53 8.30
N ASP A 10 -31.24 15.79 8.78
CA ASP A 10 -31.67 17.13 9.20
C ASP A 10 -31.10 17.55 10.56
N ARG A 11 -30.72 16.59 11.41
CA ARG A 11 -30.30 16.85 12.80
C ARG A 11 -28.83 16.56 13.09
N ILE A 12 -28.12 15.95 12.15
CA ILE A 12 -26.76 15.44 12.38
C ILE A 12 -25.79 16.47 12.97
N TYR A 13 -25.85 17.73 12.52
CA TYR A 13 -24.95 18.78 13.02
C TYR A 13 -25.16 19.11 14.49
N GLU A 14 -26.41 19.22 14.91
CA GLU A 14 -26.75 19.48 16.32
C GLU A 14 -26.30 18.31 17.20
N ASP A 15 -26.52 17.08 16.73
CA ASP A 15 -26.19 15.88 17.48
C ASP A 15 -24.66 15.66 17.56
N LEU A 16 -23.90 15.96 16.48
CA LEU A 16 -22.44 15.95 16.48
C LEU A 16 -21.84 16.91 17.52
N LEU A 17 -22.41 18.13 17.66
CA LEU A 17 -21.97 19.10 18.68
C LEU A 17 -22.26 18.64 20.12
N SER A 18 -23.22 17.71 20.28
CA SER A 18 -23.62 17.17 21.57
C SER A 18 -22.76 15.99 22.04
N LEU A 19 -21.84 15.49 21.21
CA LEU A 19 -21.00 14.33 21.52
C LEU A 19 -20.11 14.57 22.75
N ARG A 20 -20.02 13.55 23.59
CA ARG A 20 -19.25 13.52 24.84
C ARG A 20 -18.60 12.14 25.00
N PRO A 21 -17.56 11.96 25.84
CA PRO A 21 -16.97 10.65 26.10
C PRO A 21 -18.02 9.56 26.38
N GLY A 22 -17.91 8.42 25.69
CA GLY A 22 -18.81 7.28 25.82
C GLY A 22 -20.15 7.40 25.08
N ALA A 23 -20.36 8.48 24.32
CA ALA A 23 -21.52 8.63 23.45
C ALA A 23 -21.42 7.72 22.22
N THR A 24 -22.54 7.14 21.82
CA THR A 24 -22.70 6.44 20.54
C THR A 24 -23.76 7.15 19.73
N LEU A 25 -23.40 7.65 18.55
CA LEU A 25 -24.30 8.27 17.59
C LEU A 25 -24.56 7.30 16.44
N THR A 26 -25.81 6.86 16.32
CA THR A 26 -26.26 6.01 15.22
C THR A 26 -26.96 6.87 14.17
N LEU A 27 -26.39 6.92 12.97
CA LEU A 27 -26.99 7.54 11.80
C LEU A 27 -28.08 6.60 11.28
N GLU A 28 -29.29 7.14 11.13
CA GLU A 28 -30.41 6.47 10.48
C GLU A 28 -30.14 6.30 8.98
N GLY A 29 -30.81 5.33 8.35
CA GLY A 29 -30.69 5.11 6.91
C GLY A 29 -31.06 6.36 6.12
N GLY A 30 -30.16 6.82 5.25
CA GLY A 30 -30.33 8.08 4.53
C GLY A 30 -29.05 8.59 3.89
N ARG A 31 -29.19 9.63 3.06
CA ARG A 31 -28.07 10.34 2.43
C ARG A 31 -27.72 11.61 3.21
N TYR A 32 -26.47 11.71 3.63
CA TYR A 32 -25.88 12.83 4.35
C TYR A 32 -24.99 13.60 3.38
N ALA A 33 -25.60 14.55 2.66
CA ALA A 33 -24.96 15.24 1.53
C ALA A 33 -24.08 16.46 1.92
N THR A 34 -24.19 16.90 3.17
CA THR A 34 -23.44 18.05 3.66
C THR A 34 -22.20 17.53 4.42
N PRO A 35 -21.00 18.08 4.18
CA PRO A 35 -19.78 17.62 4.85
C PRO A 35 -19.88 17.63 6.38
N LEU A 36 -19.45 16.54 7.00
CA LEU A 36 -19.49 16.36 8.46
C LEU A 36 -18.15 16.77 9.05
N VAL A 37 -18.17 17.64 10.07
CA VAL A 37 -16.96 18.14 10.71
C VAL A 37 -17.01 17.87 12.21
N LEU A 38 -16.06 17.07 12.69
CA LEU A 38 -15.79 16.90 14.11
C LEU A 38 -14.55 17.73 14.47
N SER A 39 -14.69 18.55 15.50
CA SER A 39 -13.59 19.37 16.01
C SER A 39 -13.50 19.23 17.52
N SER A 40 -12.31 18.86 17.99
CA SER A 40 -12.01 18.70 19.42
C SER A 40 -12.91 17.69 20.14
N VAL A 41 -13.43 16.69 19.41
CA VAL A 41 -14.20 15.59 19.98
C VAL A 41 -13.21 14.62 20.62
N SER A 42 -13.33 14.41 21.93
CA SER A 42 -12.41 13.58 22.68
C SER A 42 -13.18 12.59 23.56
N GLY A 43 -12.96 11.31 23.33
CA GLY A 43 -13.35 10.22 24.22
C GLY A 43 -12.21 9.80 25.15
N SER A 44 -12.30 8.57 25.66
CA SER A 44 -11.19 7.90 26.33
C SER A 44 -11.13 6.44 25.91
N GLN A 45 -10.07 5.73 26.28
CA GLN A 45 -9.95 4.29 26.00
C GLN A 45 -11.16 3.49 26.52
N GLN A 46 -11.66 3.81 27.72
CA GLN A 46 -12.80 3.12 28.33
C GLN A 46 -14.14 3.68 27.86
N GLN A 47 -14.17 4.90 27.32
CA GLN A 47 -15.38 5.61 26.90
C GLN A 47 -15.13 6.35 25.58
N PRO A 48 -14.91 5.61 24.48
CA PRO A 48 -14.72 6.21 23.16
C PRO A 48 -16.00 6.91 22.71
N VAL A 49 -15.87 7.85 21.78
CA VAL A 49 -17.02 8.37 21.03
C VAL A 49 -17.18 7.50 19.79
N VAL A 50 -18.38 6.98 19.56
CA VAL A 50 -18.67 6.10 18.42
C VAL A 50 -19.68 6.76 17.49
N ILE A 51 -19.42 6.76 16.19
CA ILE A 51 -20.35 7.17 15.13
C ILE A 51 -20.50 5.99 14.17
N ARG A 52 -21.74 5.58 13.91
CA ARG A 52 -22.02 4.41 13.07
C ARG A 52 -23.33 4.52 12.29
N GLY A 53 -23.53 3.74 11.24
CA GLY A 53 -24.83 3.66 10.56
C GLY A 53 -24.81 2.82 9.30
N ALA A 54 -25.09 1.51 9.40
CA ALA A 54 -24.91 0.56 8.30
C ALA A 54 -25.66 0.93 7.00
N ASP A 55 -26.81 1.61 7.12
CA ASP A 55 -27.63 2.06 5.99
C ASP A 55 -27.43 3.56 5.67
N ALA A 56 -26.48 4.23 6.33
CA ALA A 56 -26.17 5.64 6.14
C ALA A 56 -25.10 5.82 5.06
N VAL A 57 -25.39 6.71 4.12
CA VAL A 57 -24.49 7.10 3.03
C VAL A 57 -24.04 8.53 3.24
N ILE A 58 -22.74 8.74 3.45
CA ILE A 58 -22.10 10.03 3.36
C ILE A 58 -21.89 10.34 1.88
N ASP A 59 -22.60 11.33 1.37
CA ASP A 59 -22.71 11.59 -0.07
C ASP A 59 -21.95 12.87 -0.43
N GLY A 60 -20.91 12.74 -1.26
CA GLY A 60 -20.15 13.90 -1.74
C GLY A 60 -20.86 14.65 -2.87
N GLY A 61 -21.91 14.08 -3.46
CA GLY A 61 -22.74 14.70 -4.48
C GLY A 61 -22.04 14.95 -5.83
N ARG A 62 -20.88 14.33 -6.08
CA ARG A 62 -20.11 14.51 -7.34
C ARG A 62 -19.86 13.17 -8.03
N SER A 63 -20.08 13.13 -9.34
CA SER A 63 -19.58 12.04 -10.18
C SER A 63 -18.08 12.24 -10.46
N TYR A 64 -17.40 11.18 -10.88
CA TYR A 64 -16.01 11.30 -11.33
C TYR A 64 -15.88 12.25 -12.53
N ASP A 65 -16.79 12.17 -13.51
CA ASP A 65 -16.71 12.98 -14.72
C ASP A 65 -16.84 14.49 -14.42
N ASP A 66 -17.67 14.85 -13.43
CA ASP A 66 -17.77 16.24 -12.93
C ASP A 66 -16.47 16.68 -12.24
N HIS A 67 -15.87 15.80 -11.42
CA HIS A 67 -14.62 16.09 -10.71
C HIS A 67 -13.42 16.18 -11.65
N ARG A 68 -13.33 15.29 -12.65
CA ARG A 68 -12.22 15.20 -13.62
C ARG A 68 -11.90 16.54 -14.26
N GLY A 69 -12.91 17.23 -14.79
CA GLY A 69 -12.73 18.54 -15.42
C GLY A 69 -12.25 19.62 -14.44
N THR A 70 -12.60 19.50 -13.16
CA THR A 70 -12.11 20.40 -12.11
C THR A 70 -10.68 20.06 -11.70
N ALA A 71 -10.39 18.78 -11.45
CA ALA A 71 -9.05 18.28 -11.15
C ALA A 71 -8.04 18.68 -12.22
N ASN A 72 -8.33 18.42 -13.49
CA ASN A 72 -7.42 18.75 -14.59
C ASN A 72 -7.15 20.26 -14.69
N ARG A 73 -8.16 21.11 -14.49
CA ARG A 73 -7.98 22.57 -14.50
C ARG A 73 -7.07 23.02 -13.35
N LEU A 74 -7.27 22.47 -12.16
CA LEU A 74 -6.47 22.80 -10.99
C LEU A 74 -5.03 22.32 -11.13
N SER A 75 -4.83 21.10 -11.63
CA SER A 75 -3.51 20.56 -11.99
C SER A 75 -2.79 21.42 -13.03
N ALA A 76 -3.48 21.86 -14.08
CA ALA A 76 -2.91 22.74 -15.10
C ALA A 76 -2.46 24.09 -14.50
N VAL A 77 -3.20 24.62 -13.52
CA VAL A 77 -2.81 25.83 -12.79
C VAL A 77 -1.57 25.58 -11.93
N GLN A 78 -1.45 24.44 -11.24
CA GLN A 78 -0.22 24.10 -10.50
C GLN A 78 0.99 24.04 -11.43
N GLU A 79 0.86 23.36 -12.58
CA GLU A 79 1.94 23.26 -13.56
C GLU A 79 2.33 24.62 -14.16
N ALA A 80 1.35 25.48 -14.46
CA ALA A 80 1.60 26.83 -14.93
C ALA A 80 2.37 27.69 -13.91
N ASN A 81 2.25 27.37 -12.62
CA ASN A 81 2.98 28.01 -11.52
C ASN A 81 4.31 27.32 -11.19
N GLY A 82 4.78 26.38 -12.02
CA GLY A 82 6.05 25.67 -11.84
C GLY A 82 6.03 24.64 -10.71
N ARG A 83 4.84 24.16 -10.31
CA ARG A 83 4.66 23.10 -9.32
C ARG A 83 4.27 21.80 -10.02
N PHE A 84 4.43 20.68 -9.31
CA PHE A 84 3.93 19.40 -9.78
C PHE A 84 2.40 19.45 -9.99
N PRO A 85 1.84 18.91 -11.10
CA PRO A 85 0.42 19.00 -11.46
C PRO A 85 -0.53 18.13 -10.61
N GLY A 86 -0.32 18.03 -9.30
CA GLY A 86 -1.17 17.27 -8.39
C GLY A 86 -2.29 18.11 -7.76
N ILE A 87 -3.31 17.44 -7.21
CA ILE A 87 -4.44 18.07 -6.48
C ILE A 87 -4.42 17.80 -4.97
N TYR A 88 -3.31 17.26 -4.45
CA TYR A 88 -3.18 16.81 -3.05
C TYR A 88 -3.41 17.91 -2.00
N TYR A 89 -3.22 19.18 -2.37
CA TYR A 89 -3.48 20.33 -1.48
C TYR A 89 -4.97 20.53 -1.17
N LEU A 90 -5.87 19.81 -1.86
CA LEU A 90 -7.31 19.78 -1.60
C LEU A 90 -7.71 18.65 -0.66
N ALA A 91 -6.76 17.96 -0.02
CA ALA A 91 -7.04 16.81 0.83
C ALA A 91 -8.07 17.11 1.93
N ASP A 92 -8.13 18.35 2.43
CA ASP A 92 -9.08 18.77 3.46
C ASP A 92 -10.46 19.20 2.94
N ASP A 93 -10.70 19.22 1.61
CA ASP A 93 -12.03 19.25 0.98
C ASP A 93 -12.63 17.84 1.04
N ALA A 94 -13.02 17.43 2.25
CA ALA A 94 -13.48 16.07 2.54
C ALA A 94 -14.93 16.00 3.00
N ALA A 95 -15.59 14.87 2.73
CA ALA A 95 -16.96 14.62 3.16
C ALA A 95 -17.07 14.39 4.69
N LEU A 96 -16.04 13.83 5.32
CA LEU A 96 -15.89 13.72 6.77
C LEU A 96 -14.54 14.26 7.21
N VAL A 97 -14.54 15.27 8.08
CA VAL A 97 -13.33 15.90 8.61
C VAL A 97 -13.26 15.71 10.13
N LEU A 98 -12.15 15.18 10.62
CA LEU A 98 -11.83 15.14 12.05
C LEU A 98 -10.61 16.02 12.31
N ARG A 99 -10.77 17.00 13.20
CA ARG A 99 -9.69 17.90 13.62
C ARG A 99 -9.52 17.86 15.14
N ASN A 100 -8.29 17.66 15.61
CA ASN A 100 -7.95 17.63 17.03
C ASN A 100 -8.79 16.62 17.84
N CYS A 101 -9.19 15.51 17.20
CA CYS A 101 -10.07 14.51 17.82
C CYS A 101 -9.25 13.40 18.48
N GLN A 102 -9.80 12.80 19.55
CA GLN A 102 -9.17 11.65 20.20
C GLN A 102 -10.17 10.58 20.61
N TRP A 103 -9.78 9.31 20.52
CA TRP A 103 -10.62 8.18 20.94
C TRP A 103 -11.99 8.18 20.26
N VAL A 104 -11.99 8.36 18.94
CA VAL A 104 -13.18 8.36 18.10
C VAL A 104 -13.19 7.11 17.22
N VAL A 105 -14.32 6.43 17.17
CA VAL A 105 -14.58 5.27 16.30
C VAL A 105 -15.62 5.69 15.27
N ILE A 106 -15.29 5.54 13.99
CA ILE A 106 -16.21 5.67 12.87
C ILE A 106 -16.35 4.28 12.26
N GLU A 107 -17.55 3.70 12.27
CA GLU A 107 -17.75 2.35 11.76
C GLU A 107 -19.05 2.14 11.01
N ASP A 108 -19.08 1.15 10.10
CA ASP A 108 -20.28 0.75 9.36
C ASP A 108 -20.93 1.92 8.63
N LEU A 109 -20.19 2.61 7.76
CA LEU A 109 -20.72 3.70 6.94
C LEU A 109 -20.32 3.50 5.47
N THR A 110 -21.16 4.00 4.57
CA THR A 110 -20.86 4.06 3.14
C THR A 110 -20.52 5.50 2.74
N PHE A 111 -19.51 5.68 1.91
CA PHE A 111 -19.10 6.96 1.32
C PHE A 111 -19.21 6.84 -0.21
N GLU A 112 -19.95 7.75 -0.84
CA GLU A 112 -20.15 7.74 -2.29
C GLU A 112 -19.86 9.11 -2.90
N GLY A 113 -19.12 9.12 -4.01
CA GLY A 113 -18.90 10.33 -4.79
C GLY A 113 -18.18 11.44 -4.01
N CYS A 114 -17.38 11.08 -3.01
CA CYS A 114 -16.66 12.01 -2.14
C CYS A 114 -15.38 12.52 -2.80
N TRP A 115 -15.51 13.21 -3.93
CA TRP A 115 -14.38 13.81 -4.64
C TRP A 115 -14.12 15.25 -4.16
N PRO A 116 -12.89 15.60 -3.75
CA PRO A 116 -11.66 14.81 -3.82
C PRO A 116 -11.48 13.81 -2.67
N THR A 117 -11.94 14.09 -1.44
CA THR A 117 -11.61 13.26 -0.28
C THR A 117 -12.84 12.71 0.45
N ALA A 118 -12.82 11.43 0.83
CA ALA A 118 -13.89 10.88 1.67
C ALA A 118 -13.69 11.25 3.15
N ILE A 119 -12.51 10.98 3.71
CA ILE A 119 -12.21 11.22 5.13
C ILE A 119 -10.89 11.97 5.26
N TYR A 120 -10.86 13.03 6.06
CA TYR A 120 -9.64 13.77 6.39
C TYR A 120 -9.43 13.87 7.90
N LEU A 121 -8.23 13.51 8.35
CA LEU A 121 -7.79 13.53 9.74
C LEU A 121 -6.67 14.55 9.92
N ASP A 122 -6.80 15.44 10.88
CA ASP A 122 -5.77 16.42 11.20
C ASP A 122 -5.57 16.56 12.72
N ASN A 123 -4.34 16.36 13.16
CA ASN A 123 -3.92 16.32 14.56
C ASN A 123 -4.77 15.40 15.45
N CYS A 124 -5.09 14.19 14.96
CA CYS A 124 -5.98 13.24 15.63
C CYS A 124 -5.23 12.06 16.28
N GLN A 125 -5.72 11.56 17.43
CA GLN A 125 -5.09 10.44 18.15
C GLN A 125 -6.07 9.33 18.49
N HIS A 126 -5.67 8.06 18.40
CA HIS A 126 -6.55 6.94 18.75
C HIS A 126 -7.87 6.95 17.95
N ILE A 127 -7.76 7.08 16.63
CA ILE A 127 -8.92 7.04 15.72
C ILE A 127 -9.05 5.64 15.15
N THR A 128 -10.26 5.10 15.16
CA THR A 128 -10.59 3.85 14.47
C THR A 128 -11.56 4.14 13.34
N LEU A 129 -11.18 3.74 12.14
CA LEU A 129 -12.01 3.71 10.95
C LEU A 129 -12.22 2.24 10.60
N ARG A 130 -13.47 1.75 10.65
CA ARG A 130 -13.74 0.32 10.56
C ARG A 130 -14.93 0.00 9.69
N ARG A 131 -14.82 -1.00 8.81
CA ARG A 131 -15.94 -1.47 7.96
C ARG A 131 -16.59 -0.30 7.21
N LEU A 132 -15.74 0.55 6.62
CA LEU A 132 -16.17 1.67 5.78
C LEU A 132 -16.14 1.22 4.32
N HIS A 133 -17.19 1.54 3.57
CA HIS A 133 -17.30 1.21 2.16
C HIS A 133 -17.22 2.50 1.34
N ILE A 134 -16.11 2.72 0.65
CA ILE A 134 -15.83 3.97 -0.06
C ILE A 134 -15.87 3.70 -1.57
N ARG A 135 -16.68 4.48 -2.30
CA ARG A 135 -16.88 4.38 -3.75
C ARG A 135 -16.64 5.71 -4.42
N GLY A 136 -15.51 5.79 -5.11
CA GLY A 136 -15.03 7.01 -5.72
C GLY A 136 -14.51 8.02 -4.69
N SER A 137 -13.30 8.50 -4.93
CA SER A 137 -12.64 9.63 -4.30
C SER A 137 -11.24 9.72 -4.89
N THR A 138 -10.61 10.89 -4.89
CA THR A 138 -9.16 10.97 -5.20
C THR A 138 -8.40 10.36 -4.03
N ILE A 139 -8.75 10.73 -2.80
CA ILE A 139 -8.15 10.22 -1.56
C ILE A 139 -9.26 9.58 -0.72
N ALA A 140 -9.15 8.31 -0.36
CA ALA A 140 -10.14 7.69 0.53
C ALA A 140 -9.97 8.21 1.96
N ILE A 141 -8.74 8.17 2.49
CA ILE A 141 -8.40 8.62 3.84
C ILE A 141 -7.12 9.46 3.78
N GLY A 142 -7.24 10.76 4.05
CA GLY A 142 -6.11 11.67 4.21
C GLY A 142 -5.78 11.90 5.69
N ALA A 143 -4.50 11.91 6.04
CA ALA A 143 -4.03 12.14 7.40
C ALA A 143 -2.86 13.15 7.44
N ALA A 144 -3.01 14.22 8.19
CA ALA A 144 -2.01 15.27 8.33
C ALA A 144 -1.84 15.71 9.79
N GLY A 145 -0.85 16.57 10.02
CA GLY A 145 -0.59 17.17 11.32
C GLY A 145 0.37 16.35 12.16
N ALA A 146 1.36 17.04 12.74
CA ALA A 146 2.48 16.44 13.46
C ALA A 146 2.05 15.57 14.66
N TYR A 147 0.84 15.79 15.20
CA TYR A 147 0.31 15.01 16.32
C TYR A 147 -0.63 13.89 15.91
N THR A 148 -0.83 13.66 14.61
CA THR A 148 -1.67 12.55 14.13
C THR A 148 -0.96 11.22 14.35
N ARG A 149 -1.58 10.34 15.13
CA ARG A 149 -1.02 9.03 15.48
C ARG A 149 -2.04 8.06 16.06
N HIS A 150 -1.65 6.80 16.20
CA HIS A 150 -2.52 5.74 16.74
C HIS A 150 -3.81 5.61 15.91
N LEU A 151 -3.68 5.46 14.59
CA LEU A 151 -4.79 5.27 13.66
C LEU A 151 -4.99 3.79 13.32
N LEU A 152 -6.21 3.27 13.48
CA LEU A 152 -6.59 1.94 13.03
C LEU A 152 -7.55 2.07 11.85
N ILE A 153 -7.17 1.50 10.72
CA ILE A 153 -8.00 1.42 9.52
C ILE A 153 -8.21 -0.07 9.23
N GLU A 154 -9.40 -0.59 9.50
CA GLU A 154 -9.63 -2.03 9.41
C GLU A 154 -10.93 -2.47 8.76
N GLY A 155 -10.83 -3.51 7.92
CA GLY A 155 -12.00 -4.08 7.27
C GLY A 155 -12.72 -3.12 6.32
N CYS A 156 -12.06 -2.07 5.85
CA CYS A 156 -12.61 -1.09 4.90
C CYS A 156 -12.43 -1.57 3.46
N ASP A 157 -13.30 -1.10 2.57
CA ASP A 157 -13.23 -1.36 1.13
C ASP A 157 -13.19 -0.04 0.37
N TRP A 158 -12.27 0.08 -0.59
CA TRP A 158 -12.23 1.23 -1.49
C TRP A 158 -12.10 0.81 -2.94
N ILE A 159 -12.98 1.36 -3.76
CA ILE A 159 -12.94 1.26 -5.22
C ILE A 159 -12.85 2.69 -5.75
N GLN A 160 -11.73 3.02 -6.39
CA GLN A 160 -11.51 4.36 -6.92
C GLN A 160 -12.16 4.52 -8.29
N ASP A 161 -11.81 3.64 -9.23
CA ASP A 161 -12.40 3.59 -10.57
C ASP A 161 -13.63 2.67 -10.58
N LEU A 162 -14.81 3.30 -10.62
CA LEU A 162 -16.10 2.61 -10.66
C LEU A 162 -16.47 2.08 -12.05
N GLN A 163 -15.66 2.34 -13.08
CA GLN A 163 -15.83 1.83 -14.45
C GLN A 163 -14.89 0.64 -14.72
N SER A 164 -14.72 -0.21 -13.71
CA SER A 164 -13.86 -1.39 -13.70
C SER A 164 -14.58 -2.56 -12.98
N HIS A 165 -13.81 -3.53 -12.49
CA HIS A 165 -14.32 -4.81 -11.96
C HIS A 165 -14.39 -4.87 -10.42
N GLY A 166 -14.09 -3.78 -9.73
CA GLY A 166 -13.88 -3.77 -8.29
C GLY A 166 -15.03 -4.35 -7.46
N GLU A 167 -16.29 -4.15 -7.83
CA GLU A 167 -17.41 -4.71 -7.05
C GLU A 167 -17.48 -6.23 -7.13
N ALA A 168 -17.18 -6.80 -8.29
CA ALA A 168 -17.17 -8.25 -8.48
C ALA A 168 -16.00 -8.89 -7.72
N ASP A 169 -14.81 -8.30 -7.80
CA ASP A 169 -13.65 -8.77 -7.04
C ASP A 169 -13.83 -8.60 -5.54
N LEU A 170 -14.41 -7.49 -5.08
CA LEU A 170 -14.71 -7.29 -3.67
C LEU A 170 -15.63 -8.40 -3.15
N ALA A 171 -16.71 -8.68 -3.89
CA ALA A 171 -17.64 -9.73 -3.53
C ALA A 171 -16.95 -11.10 -3.48
N ALA A 172 -16.08 -11.41 -4.45
CA ALA A 172 -15.32 -12.66 -4.48
C ALA A 172 -14.34 -12.77 -3.30
N ILE A 173 -13.58 -11.71 -3.01
CA ILE A 173 -12.60 -11.66 -1.92
C ILE A 173 -13.32 -11.84 -0.57
N ARG A 174 -14.38 -11.06 -0.32
CA ARG A 174 -15.11 -11.12 0.95
C ARG A 174 -15.84 -12.46 1.15
N LYS A 175 -16.24 -13.12 0.07
CA LYS A 175 -16.95 -14.43 0.12
C LYS A 175 -16.01 -15.63 0.21
N SER A 176 -14.90 -15.60 -0.54
CA SER A 176 -14.08 -16.79 -0.82
C SER A 176 -12.58 -16.59 -0.63
N GLY A 177 -12.13 -15.38 -0.28
CA GLY A 177 -10.72 -15.09 -0.03
C GLY A 177 -9.85 -15.12 -1.30
N MET A 178 -10.45 -14.88 -2.47
CA MET A 178 -9.77 -14.80 -3.76
C MET A 178 -10.48 -13.81 -4.69
N VAL A 179 -9.74 -13.26 -5.65
CA VAL A 179 -10.30 -12.46 -6.76
C VAL A 179 -11.10 -13.34 -7.73
N ASP A 180 -11.93 -12.72 -8.57
CA ASP A 180 -12.54 -13.44 -9.68
C ASP A 180 -11.59 -13.43 -10.89
N ALA A 181 -10.79 -14.50 -11.00
CA ALA A 181 -9.79 -14.64 -12.06
C ALA A 181 -10.38 -14.75 -13.48
N ALA A 182 -11.71 -14.83 -13.64
CA ALA A 182 -12.36 -14.82 -14.95
C ALA A 182 -12.62 -13.40 -15.49
N LEU A 183 -12.43 -12.36 -14.67
CA LEU A 183 -12.64 -10.98 -15.07
C LEU A 183 -11.49 -10.47 -15.94
N ASP A 184 -11.83 -9.97 -17.13
CA ASP A 184 -10.86 -9.48 -18.10
C ASP A 184 -10.42 -8.04 -17.75
N PRO A 185 -9.14 -7.81 -17.37
CA PRO A 185 -8.65 -6.49 -17.05
C PRO A 185 -8.58 -5.55 -18.26
N GLU A 186 -8.75 -6.05 -19.49
CA GLU A 186 -8.76 -5.23 -20.69
C GLU A 186 -9.86 -4.15 -20.66
N ASP A 187 -10.92 -4.39 -19.90
CA ASP A 187 -12.03 -3.46 -19.79
C ASP A 187 -11.86 -2.35 -18.73
N CYS A 188 -10.88 -2.48 -17.84
CA CYS A 188 -10.67 -1.55 -16.74
C CYS A 188 -10.16 -0.17 -17.21
N ARG A 189 -10.89 0.91 -16.88
CA ARG A 189 -10.54 2.27 -17.33
C ARG A 189 -9.17 2.69 -16.78
N LEU A 190 -9.00 2.76 -15.46
CA LEU A 190 -7.77 3.24 -14.85
C LEU A 190 -6.60 2.27 -15.05
N TRP A 191 -6.82 0.98 -14.81
CA TRP A 191 -5.77 -0.03 -14.85
C TRP A 191 -5.20 -0.22 -16.25
N ARG A 192 -6.03 -0.31 -17.30
CA ARG A 192 -5.59 -0.68 -18.65
C ARG A 192 -5.72 0.44 -19.68
N LYS A 193 -6.81 1.20 -19.68
CA LYS A 193 -7.13 2.14 -20.78
C LYS A 193 -6.47 3.51 -20.60
N THR A 194 -6.12 3.89 -19.38
CA THR A 194 -5.53 5.21 -19.06
C THR A 194 -4.00 5.17 -19.07
N TYR A 195 -3.39 6.09 -19.81
CA TYR A 195 -1.94 6.30 -19.79
C TYR A 195 -1.51 6.87 -18.44
N TRP A 196 -0.36 6.41 -17.93
CA TRP A 196 0.17 6.91 -16.65
C TRP A 196 0.33 8.44 -16.67
N GLY A 197 0.81 8.99 -17.80
CA GLY A 197 1.04 10.41 -17.98
C GLY A 197 -0.23 11.27 -17.87
N GLN A 198 -1.41 10.71 -18.15
CA GLN A 198 -2.70 11.41 -18.00
C GLN A 198 -3.09 11.61 -16.54
N VAL A 199 -2.58 10.79 -15.63
CA VAL A 199 -2.88 10.87 -14.20
C VAL A 199 -1.78 11.67 -13.49
N HIS A 200 -0.52 11.30 -13.68
CA HIS A 200 0.61 11.78 -12.87
C HIS A 200 1.76 12.41 -13.68
N GLY A 201 1.64 12.49 -15.01
CA GLY A 201 2.69 13.07 -15.85
C GLY A 201 2.86 14.57 -15.66
N ASN A 202 4.09 15.07 -15.75
CA ASN A 202 4.42 16.49 -15.87
C ASN A 202 5.18 16.76 -17.18
N ILE A 203 5.50 18.03 -17.47
CA ILE A 203 6.28 18.44 -18.65
C ILE A 203 7.65 17.73 -18.76
N GLU A 204 8.32 17.45 -17.65
CA GLU A 204 9.64 16.82 -17.62
C GLU A 204 9.56 15.32 -17.94
N ASP A 205 8.51 14.66 -17.44
CA ASP A 205 8.27 13.24 -17.59
C ASP A 205 7.68 12.87 -18.96
N THR A 206 6.76 13.70 -19.48
CA THR A 206 5.94 13.34 -20.65
C THR A 206 6.16 14.22 -21.87
N ALA A 207 6.98 15.27 -21.76
CA ALA A 207 7.12 16.33 -22.76
C ALA A 207 5.79 17.02 -23.14
N SER A 208 4.75 16.85 -22.32
CA SER A 208 3.42 17.39 -22.53
C SER A 208 2.89 18.02 -21.24
N ARG A 209 2.11 19.10 -21.40
CA ARG A 209 1.42 19.76 -20.29
C ARG A 209 0.10 19.08 -20.00
N VAL A 210 -0.46 19.36 -18.82
CA VAL A 210 -1.79 18.89 -18.42
C VAL A 210 -2.82 19.20 -19.52
N ASN A 211 -3.49 18.16 -20.02
CA ASN A 211 -4.58 18.32 -20.97
C ASN A 211 -5.92 18.36 -20.22
N VAL A 212 -6.50 19.55 -20.10
CA VAL A 212 -7.75 19.77 -19.35
C VAL A 212 -8.90 18.86 -19.79
N GLU A 213 -8.99 18.52 -21.07
CA GLU A 213 -10.12 17.75 -21.64
C GLU A 213 -9.93 16.24 -21.53
N LYS A 214 -8.69 15.75 -21.47
CA LYS A 214 -8.35 14.33 -21.66
C LYS A 214 -7.62 13.69 -20.49
N ASP A 215 -6.97 14.47 -19.65
CA ASP A 215 -6.26 13.92 -18.49
C ASP A 215 -7.25 13.36 -17.47
N GLU A 216 -6.74 12.56 -16.56
CA GLU A 216 -7.51 11.84 -15.55
C GLU A 216 -6.94 12.16 -14.15
N ARG A 217 -6.58 13.44 -13.93
CA ARG A 217 -5.89 13.92 -12.71
C ARG A 217 -6.67 13.67 -11.42
N GLY A 218 -7.99 13.50 -11.54
CA GLY A 218 -8.85 13.13 -10.42
C GLY A 218 -8.50 11.76 -9.81
N PHE A 219 -7.84 10.87 -10.55
CA PHE A 219 -7.40 9.56 -10.02
C PHE A 219 -6.08 9.61 -9.26
N ASP A 220 -5.32 10.71 -9.35
CA ASP A 220 -4.00 10.82 -8.72
C ASP A 220 -4.13 10.96 -7.19
N GLY A 221 -4.27 9.82 -6.52
CA GLY A 221 -4.46 9.72 -5.07
C GLY A 221 -4.51 8.28 -4.58
N ASP A 222 -4.93 8.11 -3.33
CA ASP A 222 -4.54 6.98 -2.49
C ASP A 222 -5.71 6.48 -1.61
N PHE A 223 -5.64 5.21 -1.22
CA PHE A 223 -6.52 4.68 -0.18
C PHE A 223 -6.22 5.37 1.15
N PHE A 224 -4.94 5.40 1.51
CA PHE A 224 -4.49 6.08 2.70
C PHE A 224 -3.28 6.94 2.35
N ARG A 225 -3.42 8.25 2.51
CA ARG A 225 -2.33 9.21 2.33
C ARG A 225 -1.99 9.90 3.62
N ALA A 226 -0.72 9.90 3.99
CA ALA A 226 -0.22 10.63 5.15
C ALA A 226 0.81 11.68 4.76
N TRP A 227 0.70 12.87 5.36
CA TRP A 227 1.67 13.96 5.25
C TRP A 227 2.28 14.25 6.61
N THR A 228 3.49 13.74 6.84
CA THR A 228 4.35 14.05 8.00
C THR A 228 3.61 13.92 9.33
N ILE A 229 2.97 12.75 9.51
CA ILE A 229 2.28 12.39 10.75
C ILE A 229 3.23 11.66 11.69
N ALA A 230 2.98 11.67 13.00
CA ALA A 230 3.83 10.99 13.98
C ALA A 230 3.84 9.45 13.84
N GLY A 231 2.92 8.87 13.07
CA GLY A 231 2.89 7.43 12.78
C GLY A 231 2.05 6.64 13.79
N TYR A 232 2.46 5.43 14.17
CA TYR A 232 1.61 4.47 14.88
C TYR A 232 0.31 4.28 14.09
N VAL A 233 0.40 3.60 12.95
CA VAL A 233 -0.76 3.32 12.09
C VAL A 233 -0.84 1.82 11.83
N VAL A 234 -2.04 1.26 11.96
CA VAL A 234 -2.35 -0.12 11.61
C VAL A 234 -3.40 -0.11 10.51
N LEU A 235 -3.04 -0.63 9.34
CA LEU A 235 -3.95 -0.84 8.22
C LEU A 235 -4.11 -2.35 8.02
N ARG A 236 -5.30 -2.89 8.29
CA ARG A 236 -5.53 -4.34 8.20
C ARG A 236 -6.85 -4.79 7.61
N ASP A 237 -6.83 -5.95 6.97
CA ASP A 237 -8.03 -6.61 6.43
C ASP A 237 -8.84 -5.72 5.46
N ASN A 238 -8.20 -4.69 4.88
CA ASN A 238 -8.81 -3.79 3.90
C ASN A 238 -8.73 -4.37 2.50
N VAL A 239 -9.63 -3.93 1.62
CA VAL A 239 -9.65 -4.32 0.21
C VAL A 239 -9.60 -3.05 -0.65
N ILE A 240 -8.51 -2.90 -1.41
CA ILE A 240 -8.15 -1.71 -2.18
C ILE A 240 -8.12 -2.11 -3.65
N LEU A 241 -9.04 -1.58 -4.45
CA LEU A 241 -9.33 -2.05 -5.81
C LEU A 241 -9.35 -0.90 -6.81
N ASP A 242 -8.85 -1.19 -8.01
CA ASP A 242 -8.99 -0.32 -9.19
C ASP A 242 -8.59 1.13 -8.89
N ALA A 243 -7.39 1.28 -8.34
CA ALA A 243 -6.91 2.54 -7.78
C ALA A 243 -5.56 2.94 -8.37
N PHE A 244 -5.24 4.23 -8.27
CA PHE A 244 -3.95 4.72 -8.72
C PHE A 244 -2.85 4.32 -7.74
N ASN A 245 -2.96 4.74 -6.48
CA ASN A 245 -2.09 4.30 -5.39
C ASN A 245 -2.89 3.62 -4.26
N GLY A 246 -2.19 2.84 -3.45
CA GLY A 246 -2.72 2.21 -2.24
C GLY A 246 -2.44 3.05 -1.00
N ILE A 247 -1.37 2.72 -0.29
CA ILE A 247 -0.98 3.32 0.99
C ILE A 247 0.30 4.13 0.79
N HIS A 248 0.24 5.43 1.05
CA HIS A 248 1.35 6.36 0.79
C HIS A 248 1.62 7.25 1.99
N PHE A 249 2.86 7.22 2.48
CA PHE A 249 3.33 8.13 3.52
C PHE A 249 4.45 9.02 2.99
N PHE A 250 4.25 10.32 3.11
CA PHE A 250 5.28 11.34 2.96
C PHE A 250 5.81 11.72 4.33
N ASN A 251 7.12 11.83 4.44
CA ASN A 251 7.76 12.48 5.57
C ASN A 251 8.68 13.56 5.03
N ASP A 252 8.25 14.81 5.06
CA ASP A 252 9.07 15.95 4.60
C ASP A 252 9.68 16.73 5.78
N ALA A 253 9.67 16.14 6.99
CA ALA A 253 10.22 16.76 8.17
C ALA A 253 11.73 17.04 8.01
N SER A 254 12.19 18.10 8.69
CA SER A 254 13.61 18.45 8.73
C SER A 254 14.47 17.32 9.31
N ASP A 255 15.71 17.19 8.84
CA ASP A 255 16.67 16.16 9.27
C ASP A 255 16.82 16.02 10.79
N SER A 256 16.62 17.09 11.56
CA SER A 256 16.73 17.10 13.03
C SER A 256 15.56 16.42 13.76
N THR A 257 14.42 16.23 13.10
CA THR A 257 13.18 15.71 13.71
C THR A 257 12.55 14.60 12.88
N VAL A 258 13.16 14.21 11.78
CA VAL A 258 12.56 13.30 10.79
C VAL A 258 12.23 11.92 11.36
N GLU A 259 12.98 11.47 12.36
CA GLU A 259 12.76 10.19 13.06
C GLU A 259 11.50 10.17 13.95
N ASP A 260 10.89 11.33 14.21
CA ASP A 260 9.65 11.45 14.99
C ASP A 260 8.39 11.15 14.16
N PHE A 261 8.53 11.09 12.83
CA PHE A 261 7.42 10.99 11.88
C PHE A 261 7.44 9.70 11.07
N CYS A 262 6.27 9.34 10.52
CA CYS A 262 6.03 8.16 9.68
C CYS A 262 6.68 6.89 10.26
N ARG A 263 6.55 6.73 11.58
CA ARG A 263 7.17 5.65 12.33
C ARG A 263 6.17 4.64 12.85
N ASN A 264 6.60 3.39 13.05
CA ASN A 264 5.79 2.33 13.65
C ASN A 264 4.49 2.09 12.85
N ILE A 265 4.64 1.60 11.62
CA ILE A 265 3.52 1.36 10.70
C ILE A 265 3.36 -0.14 10.47
N ILE A 266 2.13 -0.64 10.55
CA ILE A 266 1.77 -2.00 10.15
C ILE A 266 0.77 -1.97 9.01
N ILE A 267 1.07 -2.74 7.97
CA ILE A 267 0.18 -3.00 6.85
C ILE A 267 0.04 -4.52 6.78
N GLU A 268 -1.08 -5.07 7.26
CA GLU A 268 -1.27 -6.52 7.35
C GLU A 268 -2.55 -7.04 6.70
N ASN A 269 -2.48 -8.19 6.03
CA ASN A 269 -3.65 -8.90 5.53
C ASN A 269 -4.59 -8.11 4.60
N ASN A 270 -4.08 -7.04 3.96
CA ASN A 270 -4.85 -6.27 2.99
C ASN A 270 -4.81 -6.91 1.60
N TRP A 271 -5.81 -6.61 0.79
CA TRP A 271 -5.83 -6.87 -0.65
C TRP A 271 -5.57 -5.59 -1.42
N PHE A 272 -4.62 -5.65 -2.36
CA PHE A 272 -4.34 -4.64 -3.36
C PHE A 272 -4.59 -5.26 -4.73
N VAL A 273 -5.55 -4.72 -5.48
CA VAL A 273 -5.93 -5.28 -6.80
C VAL A 273 -5.94 -4.17 -7.83
N ARG A 274 -5.18 -4.35 -8.92
CA ARG A 274 -5.11 -3.40 -10.04
C ARG A 274 -4.70 -2.00 -9.59
N ILE A 275 -3.56 -1.92 -8.89
CA ILE A 275 -2.97 -0.65 -8.44
C ILE A 275 -2.05 -0.10 -9.52
N ARG A 276 -2.50 0.98 -10.17
CA ARG A 276 -1.93 1.51 -11.41
C ARG A 276 -0.53 2.14 -11.26
N ASP A 277 -0.18 2.56 -10.05
CA ASP A 277 1.15 3.05 -9.68
C ASP A 277 1.68 2.31 -8.44
N ASN A 278 1.63 2.87 -7.22
CA ASN A 278 2.26 2.31 -6.03
C ASN A 278 1.26 1.75 -5.01
N ALA A 279 1.39 0.47 -4.64
CA ALA A 279 0.51 -0.16 -3.65
C ALA A 279 0.90 0.17 -2.21
N VAL A 280 2.18 0.08 -1.87
CA VAL A 280 2.72 0.52 -0.59
C VAL A 280 3.92 1.43 -0.85
N GLU A 281 3.81 2.68 -0.43
CA GLU A 281 4.79 3.71 -0.66
C GLU A 281 5.21 4.42 0.63
N ALA A 282 6.52 4.42 0.84
CA ALA A 282 7.19 5.25 1.83
C ALA A 282 8.11 6.20 1.08
N GLU A 283 7.87 7.50 1.23
CA GLU A 283 8.57 8.54 0.49
C GLU A 283 9.35 9.47 1.43
N ASP A 284 10.53 9.88 0.96
CA ASP A 284 11.52 10.68 1.68
C ASP A 284 12.11 10.00 2.92
N TYR A 285 11.32 9.69 3.95
CA TYR A 285 11.82 9.08 5.18
C TYR A 285 10.78 8.23 5.95
N ALA A 286 11.20 7.13 6.58
CA ALA A 286 10.29 6.23 7.31
C ALA A 286 11.00 5.35 8.35
N TRP A 287 10.34 4.98 9.46
CA TRP A 287 10.95 4.17 10.54
C TRP A 287 10.07 3.04 11.05
N ASN A 288 10.61 1.83 11.18
CA ASN A 288 9.97 0.69 11.86
C ASN A 288 8.64 0.28 11.19
N TRP A 289 8.73 -0.15 9.94
CA TRP A 289 7.56 -0.59 9.17
C TRP A 289 7.49 -2.12 9.12
N THR A 290 6.28 -2.66 9.23
CA THR A 290 6.00 -4.08 9.06
C THR A 290 4.89 -4.27 8.04
N VAL A 291 5.18 -4.96 6.94
CA VAL A 291 4.25 -5.21 5.84
C VAL A 291 4.15 -6.70 5.62
N HIS A 292 3.06 -7.33 6.06
CA HIS A 292 2.97 -8.78 6.04
C HIS A 292 1.60 -9.38 5.75
N GLY A 293 1.58 -10.59 5.19
CA GLY A 293 0.35 -11.31 4.92
C GLY A 293 -0.57 -10.64 3.89
N ASN A 294 -0.12 -9.59 3.20
CA ASN A 294 -0.91 -8.89 2.19
C ASN A 294 -0.95 -9.67 0.87
N LYS A 295 -1.97 -9.39 0.07
CA LYS A 295 -2.20 -10.01 -1.23
C LYS A 295 -2.16 -8.93 -2.30
N PHE A 296 -1.27 -9.07 -3.26
CA PHE A 296 -1.07 -8.12 -4.35
C PHE A 296 -1.44 -8.78 -5.68
N VAL A 297 -2.50 -8.30 -6.30
CA VAL A 297 -2.97 -8.82 -7.58
C VAL A 297 -2.86 -7.70 -8.61
N ASP A 298 -2.01 -7.89 -9.61
CA ASP A 298 -1.77 -6.93 -10.68
C ASP A 298 -1.51 -5.53 -10.12
N CYS A 299 -0.39 -5.36 -9.43
CA CYS A 299 0.08 -4.05 -8.98
C CYS A 299 1.27 -3.64 -9.85
N TYR A 300 1.26 -2.41 -10.39
CA TYR A 300 2.39 -1.89 -11.17
C TYR A 300 3.67 -1.86 -10.32
N MET A 301 3.54 -1.36 -9.07
CA MET A 301 4.58 -1.33 -8.07
C MET A 301 4.04 -1.79 -6.70
N PRO A 302 4.21 -3.06 -6.30
CA PRO A 302 3.81 -3.48 -4.96
C PRO A 302 4.49 -2.68 -3.84
N PHE A 303 5.79 -2.39 -3.99
CA PHE A 303 6.57 -1.63 -3.02
C PHE A 303 7.36 -0.50 -3.69
N SER A 304 7.01 0.75 -3.36
CA SER A 304 7.79 1.94 -3.68
C SER A 304 8.51 2.41 -2.41
N LEU A 305 9.80 2.09 -2.29
CA LEU A 305 10.60 2.42 -1.11
C LEU A 305 11.56 3.56 -1.46
N GLU A 306 11.05 4.76 -1.66
CA GLU A 306 11.82 5.92 -2.15
C GLU A 306 12.35 6.82 -1.03
N MET A 307 12.65 6.23 0.13
CA MET A 307 13.21 6.96 1.26
C MET A 307 14.69 7.26 1.04
N LYS A 308 15.12 8.50 1.31
CA LYS A 308 16.52 8.91 1.41
C LYS A 308 17.19 8.32 2.63
N ARG A 309 16.47 8.25 3.75
CA ARG A 309 16.92 7.58 4.98
C ARG A 309 15.77 6.87 5.68
N SER A 310 16.04 5.68 6.20
CA SER A 310 15.01 4.93 6.91
C SER A 310 15.53 4.08 8.08
N GLY A 311 14.61 3.75 8.98
CA GLY A 311 14.81 2.80 10.07
C GLY A 311 14.59 1.35 9.63
N TYR A 312 14.12 0.51 10.56
CA TYR A 312 13.92 -0.92 10.33
C TYR A 312 12.70 -1.20 9.46
N PHE A 313 12.79 -2.16 8.56
CA PHE A 313 11.66 -2.65 7.77
C PHE A 313 11.57 -4.18 7.81
N TYR A 314 10.34 -4.69 7.84
CA TYR A 314 10.03 -6.11 7.80
C TYR A 314 8.92 -6.37 6.79
N ILE A 315 9.24 -7.04 5.68
CA ILE A 315 8.32 -7.37 4.60
C ILE A 315 8.29 -8.89 4.44
N TYR A 316 7.23 -9.54 4.92
CA TYR A 316 7.21 -11.00 4.98
C TYR A 316 5.84 -11.64 4.81
N GLY A 317 5.80 -12.91 4.42
CA GLY A 317 4.56 -13.67 4.31
C GLY A 317 3.54 -13.09 3.32
N ASN A 318 3.96 -12.15 2.45
CA ASN A 318 3.09 -11.57 1.44
C ASN A 318 2.97 -12.51 0.24
N LEU A 319 1.84 -12.42 -0.43
CA LEU A 319 1.51 -13.17 -1.63
C LEU A 319 1.28 -12.20 -2.78
N GLY A 320 1.76 -12.53 -3.97
CA GLY A 320 1.42 -11.69 -5.11
C GLY A 320 1.49 -12.35 -6.47
N TRP A 321 0.71 -11.76 -7.37
CA TRP A 321 0.56 -12.15 -8.76
C TRP A 321 0.58 -10.88 -9.60
N ASN A 322 1.51 -10.78 -10.53
CA ASN A 322 1.59 -9.70 -11.50
C ASN A 322 1.53 -10.33 -12.88
N GLN A 323 0.31 -10.65 -13.32
CA GLN A 323 0.06 -11.38 -14.56
C GLN A 323 -0.23 -10.40 -15.71
N HIS A 324 -1.05 -9.40 -15.45
CA HIS A 324 -1.56 -8.50 -16.48
C HIS A 324 -0.75 -7.21 -16.57
N ARG A 325 -0.78 -6.59 -17.74
CA ARG A 325 -0.04 -5.37 -18.03
C ARG A 325 -0.91 -4.14 -17.72
N PRO A 326 -0.47 -3.20 -16.87
CA PRO A 326 -1.16 -1.91 -16.71
C PRO A 326 -0.92 -0.98 -17.90
N GLY A 327 -1.86 -0.09 -18.15
CA GLY A 327 -1.78 0.95 -19.18
C GLY A 327 -1.85 0.43 -20.61
N PRO A 328 -2.04 1.31 -21.60
CA PRO A 328 -2.01 0.95 -23.02
C PRO A 328 -0.68 0.32 -23.47
N ASP A 329 -0.70 -0.40 -24.59
CA ASP A 329 0.48 -1.15 -25.06
C ASP A 329 1.68 -0.27 -25.39
N ASP A 330 1.43 0.98 -25.81
CA ASP A 330 2.42 1.99 -26.15
C ASP A 330 2.74 2.95 -24.98
N ASP A 331 2.18 2.72 -23.79
CA ASP A 331 2.57 3.43 -22.57
C ASP A 331 3.98 2.99 -22.12
N ASP A 332 4.85 3.95 -21.79
CA ASP A 332 6.21 3.68 -21.34
C ASP A 332 6.27 3.21 -19.87
N ARG A 333 5.17 3.39 -19.11
CA ARG A 333 5.00 2.92 -17.73
C ARG A 333 3.98 1.79 -17.61
N ASN A 334 4.19 0.74 -18.40
CA ASN A 334 3.33 -0.45 -18.44
C ASN A 334 3.98 -1.74 -17.90
N PHE A 335 5.27 -1.74 -17.53
CA PHE A 335 5.95 -2.99 -17.16
C PHE A 335 6.04 -3.27 -15.65
N GLY A 336 6.15 -2.25 -14.82
CA GLY A 336 6.26 -2.40 -13.36
C GLY A 336 7.56 -3.06 -12.88
N GLN A 337 7.64 -3.33 -11.59
CA GLN A 337 8.68 -4.10 -10.87
C GLN A 337 8.20 -4.39 -9.44
N LEU A 338 8.82 -5.32 -8.72
CA LEU A 338 8.43 -5.62 -7.34
C LEU A 338 8.81 -4.50 -6.36
N PHE A 339 10.04 -3.98 -6.48
CA PHE A 339 10.59 -2.90 -5.65
C PHE A 339 11.10 -1.74 -6.50
N LYS A 340 10.61 -0.53 -6.22
CA LYS A 340 11.25 0.73 -6.62
C LYS A 340 12.15 1.21 -5.50
N PHE A 341 13.39 1.57 -5.86
CA PHE A 341 14.40 2.04 -4.94
C PHE A 341 14.87 3.44 -5.31
N PRO A 342 15.38 4.22 -4.34
CA PRO A 342 15.84 5.58 -4.55
C PRO A 342 17.26 5.56 -5.12
N LYS A 343 17.69 6.70 -5.67
CA LYS A 343 19.07 6.88 -6.18
C LYS A 343 20.12 6.73 -5.08
N GLU A 344 19.81 7.22 -3.88
CA GLU A 344 20.66 7.15 -2.70
C GLU A 344 19.80 6.75 -1.50
N HIS A 345 20.37 5.94 -0.59
CA HIS A 345 19.68 5.46 0.60
C HIS A 345 20.64 5.29 1.78
N GLU A 346 20.28 5.87 2.92
CA GLU A 346 20.88 5.61 4.22
C GLU A 346 19.98 4.72 5.08
N ALA A 347 20.57 3.71 5.72
CA ALA A 347 19.87 2.80 6.62
C ALA A 347 20.37 2.98 8.05
N VAL A 348 19.44 3.28 8.97
CA VAL A 348 19.68 3.26 10.43
C VAL A 348 19.55 1.83 10.97
N GLY A 349 18.73 1.00 10.34
CA GLY A 349 18.59 -0.42 10.64
C GLY A 349 18.28 -1.23 9.38
N PRO A 350 18.28 -2.57 9.48
CA PRO A 350 18.09 -3.46 8.33
C PRO A 350 16.66 -3.50 7.80
N HIS A 351 16.57 -3.89 6.53
CA HIS A 351 15.33 -4.06 5.77
C HIS A 351 15.21 -5.52 5.37
N TYR A 352 14.44 -6.28 6.13
CA TYR A 352 14.24 -7.70 5.88
C TYR A 352 13.06 -7.90 4.92
N VAL A 353 13.32 -8.54 3.78
CA VAL A 353 12.32 -9.01 2.82
C VAL A 353 12.40 -10.54 2.80
N LEU A 354 11.51 -11.22 3.52
CA LEU A 354 11.65 -12.66 3.71
C LEU A 354 10.37 -13.47 3.56
N ASN A 355 10.51 -14.72 3.10
CA ASN A 355 9.39 -15.67 3.05
C ASN A 355 8.14 -15.07 2.41
N ASN A 356 8.29 -14.38 1.28
CA ASN A 356 7.17 -13.97 0.46
C ASN A 356 7.05 -14.93 -0.73
N SER A 357 5.86 -15.07 -1.29
CA SER A 357 5.62 -15.87 -2.50
C SER A 357 5.08 -15.00 -3.63
N TRP A 358 5.72 -15.05 -4.80
CA TRP A 358 5.38 -14.18 -5.93
C TRP A 358 5.32 -14.96 -7.24
N MET A 359 4.34 -14.60 -8.07
CA MET A 359 4.32 -14.88 -9.52
C MET A 359 4.49 -13.56 -10.26
N LEU A 360 5.65 -13.35 -10.87
CA LEU A 360 6.02 -12.08 -11.50
C LEU A 360 6.02 -12.17 -13.03
N ARG A 361 5.62 -11.06 -13.66
CA ARG A 361 5.94 -10.75 -15.07
C ARG A 361 7.12 -9.76 -15.16
N GLY A 362 7.34 -9.01 -14.09
CA GLY A 362 8.33 -7.95 -13.98
C GLY A 362 9.61 -8.35 -13.22
N PRO A 363 10.64 -7.51 -13.25
CA PRO A 363 11.85 -7.68 -12.44
C PRO A 363 11.56 -7.50 -10.94
N ILE A 364 12.46 -8.02 -10.10
CA ILE A 364 12.42 -7.80 -8.65
C ILE A 364 12.76 -6.33 -8.36
N SER A 365 13.85 -5.82 -8.94
CA SER A 365 14.18 -4.40 -8.94
C SER A 365 14.91 -4.04 -10.22
N LYS A 366 14.59 -2.90 -10.82
CA LYS A 366 15.19 -2.47 -12.09
C LYS A 366 16.47 -1.70 -11.89
N ARG A 367 16.54 -0.80 -10.91
CA ARG A 367 17.53 0.28 -10.86
C ARG A 367 17.86 0.66 -9.42
N TYR A 368 18.99 1.34 -9.30
CA TYR A 368 19.43 1.99 -8.08
C TYR A 368 19.81 1.03 -6.94
N ARG A 369 19.66 1.48 -5.69
CA ARG A 369 20.29 0.86 -4.53
C ARG A 369 19.39 0.92 -3.30
N PHE A 370 19.63 0.01 -2.36
CA PHE A 370 18.98 0.07 -1.06
C PHE A 370 19.89 -0.55 0.00
N ARG A 371 20.38 0.26 0.93
CA ARG A 371 21.31 -0.15 1.99
C ARG A 371 20.65 -1.07 3.02
N GLN A 372 21.40 -2.05 3.53
CA GLN A 372 20.97 -3.09 4.49
C GLN A 372 19.74 -3.89 4.06
N LEU A 373 19.57 -4.08 2.74
CA LEU A 373 18.51 -4.93 2.19
C LEU A 373 18.86 -6.40 2.38
N HIS A 374 18.10 -7.11 3.22
CA HIS A 374 18.24 -8.54 3.45
C HIS A 374 17.04 -9.28 2.82
N HIS A 375 17.22 -9.73 1.58
CA HIS A 375 16.24 -10.51 0.84
C HIS A 375 16.50 -12.01 1.03
N LEU A 376 15.63 -12.71 1.77
CA LEU A 376 15.90 -14.05 2.30
C LEU A 376 14.72 -15.02 2.13
N ASN A 377 14.97 -16.24 1.68
CA ASN A 377 13.98 -17.33 1.72
C ASN A 377 12.64 -17.06 1.00
N ASN A 378 12.60 -16.18 0.01
CA ASN A 378 11.40 -15.92 -0.80
C ASN A 378 11.25 -16.98 -1.89
N ALA A 379 10.03 -17.19 -2.36
CA ALA A 379 9.70 -18.06 -3.49
C ALA A 379 9.16 -17.20 -4.64
N ILE A 380 9.91 -17.10 -5.74
CA ILE A 380 9.59 -16.17 -6.84
C ILE A 380 9.53 -16.95 -8.16
N GLY A 381 8.30 -17.21 -8.62
CA GLY A 381 8.01 -17.74 -9.95
C GLY A 381 7.83 -16.62 -10.97
N TYR A 382 7.94 -16.97 -12.25
CA TYR A 382 7.70 -16.05 -13.35
C TYR A 382 6.63 -16.57 -14.29
N TYR A 383 5.77 -15.67 -14.79
CA TYR A 383 4.88 -15.99 -15.90
C TYR A 383 5.71 -16.14 -17.18
N GLY A 384 5.66 -17.33 -17.79
CA GLY A 384 6.49 -17.67 -18.95
C GLY A 384 6.20 -16.84 -20.22
N ALA A 385 6.98 -17.11 -21.27
CA ALA A 385 7.03 -16.32 -22.51
C ALA A 385 5.78 -16.39 -23.42
N THR A 386 4.63 -16.90 -22.95
CA THR A 386 3.38 -16.96 -23.71
C THR A 386 2.71 -15.58 -23.83
N GLY A 387 3.44 -14.58 -24.33
CA GLY A 387 2.95 -13.22 -24.60
C GLY A 387 2.91 -12.27 -23.40
N LEU A 388 3.23 -12.71 -22.18
CA LEU A 388 3.15 -11.88 -20.97
C LEU A 388 4.44 -11.07 -20.72
N SER A 389 5.61 -11.72 -20.84
CA SER A 389 6.94 -11.08 -20.74
C SER A 389 8.00 -11.94 -21.41
N THR A 390 9.04 -11.30 -21.95
CA THR A 390 10.26 -12.05 -22.30
C THR A 390 11.14 -12.23 -21.06
N PRO A 391 11.94 -13.31 -20.97
CA PRO A 391 12.94 -13.45 -19.91
C PRO A 391 13.93 -12.27 -19.81
N GLU A 392 14.13 -11.55 -20.92
CA GLU A 392 14.98 -10.37 -20.99
C GLU A 392 14.31 -9.17 -20.31
N ASP A 393 12.99 -9.00 -20.47
CA ASP A 393 12.23 -7.92 -19.84
C ASP A 393 12.04 -8.16 -18.33
N SER A 394 11.97 -9.43 -17.90
CA SER A 394 11.69 -9.84 -16.52
C SER A 394 12.93 -10.11 -15.67
N VAL A 395 14.13 -9.81 -16.19
CA VAL A 395 15.39 -10.13 -15.49
C VAL A 395 15.41 -9.56 -14.06
N PRO A 396 15.72 -10.36 -13.03
CA PRO A 396 15.54 -9.95 -11.63
C PRO A 396 16.07 -8.57 -11.25
N PHE A 397 17.23 -8.17 -11.80
CA PHE A 397 17.94 -6.93 -11.44
C PHE A 397 17.96 -5.87 -12.54
N GLY A 398 16.99 -5.93 -13.45
CA GLY A 398 16.76 -4.91 -14.47
C GLY A 398 17.58 -5.08 -15.74
N ALA A 399 17.13 -4.39 -16.79
CA ALA A 399 17.79 -4.42 -18.09
C ALA A 399 19.24 -3.93 -17.96
N GLY A 400 20.16 -4.59 -18.67
CA GLY A 400 21.57 -4.20 -18.65
C GLY A 400 22.34 -4.60 -17.39
N TRP A 401 21.83 -5.53 -16.57
CA TRP A 401 22.53 -6.14 -15.42
C TRP A 401 23.94 -6.70 -15.71
N GLN A 402 24.28 -6.94 -16.98
CA GLN A 402 25.62 -7.36 -17.42
C GLN A 402 26.56 -6.20 -17.75
N SER A 403 26.07 -4.96 -17.71
CA SER A 403 26.85 -3.78 -18.08
C SER A 403 28.08 -3.67 -17.19
N VAL A 404 29.20 -3.25 -17.77
CA VAL A 404 30.43 -2.95 -17.02
C VAL A 404 30.73 -1.46 -17.07
N PRO A 405 31.32 -0.87 -16.02
CA PRO A 405 31.70 0.53 -16.03
C PRO A 405 32.66 0.83 -17.19
N LYS A 406 32.54 2.02 -17.79
CA LYS A 406 33.52 2.46 -18.79
C LYS A 406 34.84 2.79 -18.08
N GLU A 407 35.93 2.88 -18.86
CA GLU A 407 37.23 3.30 -18.34
C GLU A 407 37.12 4.62 -17.55
N GLY A 408 37.63 4.63 -16.31
CA GLY A 408 37.56 5.78 -15.40
C GLY A 408 36.23 5.94 -14.65
N GLN A 409 35.26 5.04 -14.84
CA GLN A 409 34.01 4.99 -14.07
C GLN A 409 34.01 3.81 -13.09
N ASP A 410 33.18 3.89 -12.06
CA ASP A 410 32.95 2.83 -11.10
C ASP A 410 31.53 2.25 -11.24
N GLU A 411 31.20 1.29 -10.37
CA GLU A 411 29.89 0.63 -10.36
C GLU A 411 28.73 1.59 -10.10
N ALA A 412 28.94 2.63 -9.28
CA ALA A 412 27.89 3.61 -8.96
C ALA A 412 27.38 4.34 -10.23
N SER A 413 28.23 4.49 -11.26
CA SER A 413 27.84 5.09 -12.54
C SER A 413 26.78 4.30 -13.33
N LEU A 414 26.53 3.04 -12.97
CA LEU A 414 25.58 2.16 -13.68
C LEU A 414 24.21 2.04 -13.01
N GLU A 415 24.03 2.58 -11.81
CA GLU A 415 22.82 2.38 -11.02
C GLU A 415 21.55 2.96 -11.65
N GLY A 416 21.67 3.92 -12.57
CA GLY A 416 20.55 4.39 -13.39
C GLY A 416 20.10 3.39 -14.47
N LYS A 417 20.82 2.27 -14.65
CA LYS A 417 20.56 1.26 -15.68
C LYS A 417 20.03 -0.03 -15.07
N HIS A 418 20.68 -0.52 -14.01
CA HIS A 418 20.35 -1.76 -13.32
C HIS A 418 20.43 -1.61 -11.78
N PHE A 419 19.93 -2.59 -11.03
CA PHE A 419 20.13 -2.65 -9.58
C PHE A 419 21.62 -2.82 -9.25
N THR A 420 22.11 -2.09 -8.27
CA THR A 420 23.54 -1.98 -7.92
C THR A 420 24.20 -3.33 -7.61
N ARG A 421 25.50 -3.47 -7.94
CA ARG A 421 26.34 -4.60 -7.49
C ARG A 421 27.18 -4.27 -6.24
N LEU A 422 27.05 -3.07 -5.67
CA LEU A 422 27.80 -2.62 -4.48
C LEU A 422 27.32 -3.30 -3.18
N TRP A 423 27.02 -4.60 -3.21
CA TRP A 423 26.33 -5.30 -2.13
C TRP A 423 27.16 -5.37 -0.85
N GLN A 424 28.49 -5.52 -0.96
CA GLN A 424 29.36 -5.54 0.22
C GLN A 424 29.41 -4.17 0.92
N GLU A 425 29.47 -3.07 0.16
CA GLU A 425 29.50 -1.71 0.71
C GLU A 425 28.16 -1.32 1.34
N LEU A 426 27.08 -1.78 0.72
CA LEU A 426 25.72 -1.47 1.11
C LEU A 426 25.12 -2.48 2.10
N ASP A 427 25.85 -3.55 2.47
CA ASP A 427 25.35 -4.68 3.26
C ASP A 427 24.04 -5.27 2.70
N ILE A 428 24.00 -5.45 1.37
CA ILE A 428 22.89 -6.14 0.70
C ILE A 428 23.13 -7.64 0.75
N ARG A 429 22.11 -8.39 1.14
CA ARG A 429 22.12 -9.86 1.22
C ARG A 429 20.94 -10.42 0.44
N PHE A 430 21.24 -11.42 -0.38
CA PHE A 430 20.26 -12.12 -1.22
C PHE A 430 20.60 -13.61 -1.12
N ASP A 431 19.86 -14.38 -0.33
CA ASP A 431 20.22 -15.76 0.01
C ASP A 431 19.02 -16.63 0.41
N GLY A 432 19.14 -17.94 0.24
CA GLY A 432 18.05 -18.90 0.52
C GLY A 432 16.81 -18.76 -0.37
N ASP A 433 16.74 -17.74 -1.25
CA ASP A 433 15.62 -17.54 -2.16
C ASP A 433 15.54 -18.65 -3.22
N LEU A 434 14.32 -19.07 -3.56
CA LEU A 434 14.02 -19.94 -4.69
C LEU A 434 13.42 -19.11 -5.82
N ILE A 435 14.15 -18.97 -6.94
CA ILE A 435 13.74 -18.11 -8.06
C ILE A 435 13.78 -18.85 -9.39
N ASP A 436 12.62 -18.87 -10.06
CA ASP A 436 12.44 -19.46 -11.39
C ASP A 436 12.81 -18.48 -12.50
N HIS A 437 14.10 -18.15 -12.60
CA HIS A 437 14.60 -17.32 -13.70
C HIS A 437 15.88 -17.90 -14.29
N LYS A 438 15.96 -17.97 -15.62
CA LYS A 438 17.11 -18.59 -16.33
C LYS A 438 18.48 -17.95 -16.01
N TYR A 439 18.49 -16.70 -15.54
CA TYR A 439 19.71 -15.99 -15.15
C TYR A 439 20.09 -16.18 -13.67
N PHE A 440 19.15 -16.64 -12.83
CA PHE A 440 19.36 -16.80 -11.41
C PHE A 440 19.83 -18.23 -11.05
N PRO A 441 20.72 -18.39 -10.06
CA PRO A 441 21.61 -17.38 -9.49
C PRO A 441 22.92 -17.23 -10.30
N ASN A 442 23.28 -18.24 -11.11
CA ASN A 442 24.64 -18.42 -11.61
C ASN A 442 25.10 -17.30 -12.54
N LEU A 443 24.30 -16.94 -13.55
CA LEU A 443 24.70 -15.90 -14.49
C LEU A 443 24.77 -14.53 -13.82
N LEU A 444 23.87 -14.25 -12.86
CA LEU A 444 23.95 -13.04 -12.03
C LEU A 444 25.21 -13.03 -11.16
N ARG A 445 25.60 -14.15 -10.55
CA ARG A 445 26.89 -14.27 -9.82
C ARG A 445 28.08 -14.00 -10.73
N GLU A 446 28.09 -14.56 -11.94
CA GLU A 446 29.14 -14.31 -12.94
C GLU A 446 29.22 -12.82 -13.34
N ALA A 447 28.10 -12.10 -13.33
CA ALA A 447 28.07 -10.65 -13.55
C ALA A 447 28.45 -9.82 -12.32
N GLY A 448 28.79 -10.43 -11.19
CA GLY A 448 29.30 -9.74 -10.00
C GLY A 448 28.25 -9.45 -8.91
N TYR A 449 27.03 -9.99 -9.01
CA TYR A 449 26.08 -9.93 -7.90
C TYR A 449 26.45 -10.96 -6.82
N ALA A 450 26.65 -10.51 -5.58
CA ALA A 450 27.08 -11.35 -4.46
C ALA A 450 25.93 -12.21 -3.87
N ILE A 451 25.20 -12.95 -4.72
CA ILE A 451 24.11 -13.84 -4.33
C ILE A 451 24.66 -14.99 -3.49
N GLY A 452 24.12 -15.16 -2.29
CA GLY A 452 24.54 -16.15 -1.30
C GLY A 452 24.38 -17.59 -1.78
N VAL A 453 25.14 -18.49 -1.17
CA VAL A 453 25.36 -19.85 -1.67
C VAL A 453 24.13 -20.76 -1.55
N ASP A 454 23.22 -20.42 -0.64
CA ASP A 454 22.00 -21.18 -0.36
C ASP A 454 20.84 -20.75 -1.27
N ALA A 455 21.04 -19.78 -2.17
CA ALA A 455 20.05 -19.44 -3.20
C ALA A 455 19.81 -20.59 -4.21
N HIS A 456 18.55 -20.87 -4.48
CA HIS A 456 18.08 -21.99 -5.28
C HIS A 456 17.58 -21.54 -6.68
N PRO A 457 18.15 -22.08 -7.78
CA PRO A 457 17.56 -21.92 -9.11
C PRO A 457 16.38 -22.88 -9.34
N GLY A 458 15.53 -22.51 -10.29
CA GLY A 458 14.63 -23.45 -10.96
C GLY A 458 13.16 -23.20 -10.66
N PRO A 459 12.28 -24.03 -11.24
CA PRO A 459 10.84 -23.83 -11.16
C PRO A 459 10.37 -23.83 -9.71
N VAL A 460 9.57 -22.83 -9.37
CA VAL A 460 8.92 -22.78 -8.06
C VAL A 460 7.74 -23.75 -8.07
N PRO A 461 7.71 -24.78 -7.20
CA PRO A 461 6.73 -25.85 -7.28
C PRO A 461 5.40 -25.44 -6.61
N PHE A 462 4.83 -24.30 -7.00
CA PHE A 462 3.54 -23.83 -6.51
C PHE A 462 2.41 -24.81 -6.85
N HIS A 463 1.40 -24.93 -5.98
CA HIS A 463 0.20 -25.73 -6.24
C HIS A 463 -0.57 -25.24 -7.48
N SER A 464 -0.66 -23.92 -7.65
CA SER A 464 -1.38 -23.28 -8.74
C SER A 464 -0.90 -21.82 -8.91
N PRO A 465 -0.49 -21.39 -10.11
CA PRO A 465 -0.17 -19.99 -10.38
C PRO A 465 -1.42 -19.13 -10.67
N VAL A 466 -2.64 -19.65 -10.48
CA VAL A 466 -3.89 -18.93 -10.77
C VAL A 466 -3.92 -17.59 -10.01
N LEU A 467 -4.27 -16.55 -10.74
CA LEU A 467 -4.32 -15.17 -10.25
C LEU A 467 -5.13 -15.05 -8.96
N GLY A 468 -4.53 -14.45 -7.94
CA GLY A 468 -5.19 -14.07 -6.70
C GLY A 468 -5.81 -15.23 -5.91
N GLN A 469 -5.31 -16.45 -6.08
CA GLN A 469 -5.67 -17.63 -5.28
C GLN A 469 -4.56 -17.91 -4.23
N PRO A 470 -4.68 -17.48 -2.96
CA PRO A 470 -3.61 -17.55 -1.96
C PRO A 470 -2.99 -18.94 -1.77
N GLU A 471 -3.85 -19.94 -1.64
CA GLU A 471 -3.50 -21.36 -1.49
C GLU A 471 -2.73 -21.91 -2.69
N GLY A 472 -2.89 -21.31 -3.87
CA GLY A 472 -2.16 -21.68 -5.07
C GLY A 472 -0.65 -21.47 -4.92
N LEU A 473 -0.22 -20.49 -4.11
CA LEU A 473 1.20 -20.21 -3.87
C LEU A 473 1.81 -21.00 -2.69
N LYS A 474 1.11 -22.01 -2.17
CA LYS A 474 1.74 -23.05 -1.35
C LYS A 474 2.69 -23.90 -2.21
N LEU A 475 3.79 -24.37 -1.62
CA LEU A 475 4.73 -25.26 -2.31
C LEU A 475 4.27 -26.72 -2.22
N THR A 476 4.19 -27.40 -3.36
CA THR A 476 3.92 -28.85 -3.45
C THR A 476 5.08 -29.70 -2.95
N THR A 477 6.29 -29.15 -2.94
CA THR A 477 7.51 -29.80 -2.44
C THR A 477 8.26 -28.81 -1.57
N LYS A 478 8.65 -29.24 -0.36
CA LYS A 478 9.43 -28.41 0.56
C LYS A 478 10.80 -28.08 -0.04
N VAL A 479 11.19 -26.82 0.06
CA VAL A 479 12.54 -26.36 -0.30
C VAL A 479 13.12 -25.71 0.95
N PRO A 480 14.24 -26.23 1.49
CA PRO A 480 14.80 -25.75 2.76
C PRO A 480 15.07 -24.25 2.72
N ALA A 481 14.69 -23.55 3.77
CA ALA A 481 15.08 -22.16 4.00
C ALA A 481 16.26 -22.06 4.97
N ILE A 482 17.01 -20.96 4.90
CA ILE A 482 18.10 -20.68 5.81
C ILE A 482 17.60 -20.04 7.10
N ALA A 483 18.08 -20.51 8.25
CA ALA A 483 17.81 -19.87 9.53
C ALA A 483 18.74 -18.67 9.74
N PHE A 484 18.25 -17.63 10.40
CA PHE A 484 19.04 -16.42 10.67
C PHE A 484 18.55 -15.69 11.92
N LEU A 485 19.31 -14.68 12.35
CA LEU A 485 18.92 -13.77 13.42
C LEU A 485 18.46 -12.44 12.83
N MET A 486 17.19 -12.12 13.04
CA MET A 486 16.57 -10.86 12.66
C MET A 486 16.81 -9.82 13.75
N GLN A 487 17.31 -8.65 13.39
CA GLN A 487 17.49 -7.54 14.33
C GLN A 487 16.18 -6.78 14.53
N LEU A 488 15.89 -6.40 15.78
CA LEU A 488 14.72 -5.62 16.17
C LEU A 488 15.11 -4.17 16.49
N PRO A 489 14.17 -3.20 16.43
CA PRO A 489 14.49 -1.77 16.61
C PRO A 489 15.00 -1.41 18.01
N ASP A 490 14.77 -2.27 19.00
CA ASP A 490 15.21 -2.11 20.39
C ASP A 490 16.59 -2.74 20.66
N GLY A 491 17.27 -3.22 19.62
CA GLY A 491 18.57 -3.88 19.70
C GLY A 491 18.51 -5.36 20.08
N ARG A 492 17.32 -5.93 20.33
CA ARG A 492 17.17 -7.39 20.49
C ARG A 492 17.31 -8.08 19.13
N THR A 493 17.49 -9.39 19.19
CA THR A 493 17.42 -10.26 18.01
C THR A 493 16.31 -11.29 18.20
N GLN A 494 15.69 -11.67 17.09
CA GLN A 494 14.73 -12.74 16.99
C GLN A 494 15.27 -13.82 16.07
N ALA A 495 15.24 -15.07 16.52
CA ALA A 495 15.56 -16.20 15.65
C ALA A 495 14.44 -16.40 14.63
N VAL A 496 14.82 -16.53 13.36
CA VAL A 496 13.93 -16.87 12.26
C VAL A 496 14.35 -18.22 11.70
N GLY A 497 13.37 -19.11 11.57
CA GLY A 497 13.56 -20.50 11.16
C GLY A 497 13.42 -21.49 12.32
N CYS A 498 12.90 -22.68 11.99
CA CYS A 498 12.68 -23.80 12.90
C CYS A 498 13.00 -25.14 12.21
N ALA A 499 12.74 -26.26 12.87
CA ALA A 499 12.77 -27.57 12.19
C ALA A 499 11.73 -27.58 11.07
N ASP A 500 12.11 -28.07 9.89
CA ASP A 500 11.28 -28.11 8.67
C ASP A 500 10.92 -26.74 8.05
N TYR A 501 11.70 -25.70 8.34
CA TYR A 501 11.56 -24.37 7.75
C TYR A 501 11.75 -24.37 6.23
N THR A 502 10.81 -23.75 5.50
CA THR A 502 10.78 -23.74 4.04
C THR A 502 10.75 -22.31 3.49
N VAL A 503 11.22 -22.15 2.25
CA VAL A 503 11.11 -20.88 1.51
C VAL A 503 9.65 -20.54 1.21
N GLY A 504 9.37 -19.26 0.96
CA GLY A 504 8.06 -18.74 0.60
C GLY A 504 7.15 -18.41 1.79
N ALA A 505 5.98 -17.88 1.48
CA ALA A 505 5.01 -17.34 2.43
C ALA A 505 4.22 -18.36 3.24
N TRP A 506 4.36 -19.65 2.95
CA TRP A 506 3.63 -20.71 3.62
C TRP A 506 4.59 -21.65 4.34
N GLN A 507 4.30 -21.96 5.61
CA GLN A 507 5.01 -22.91 6.45
C GLN A 507 4.10 -24.12 6.69
N GLY A 508 3.99 -24.98 5.67
CA GLY A 508 2.96 -26.02 5.65
C GLY A 508 1.60 -25.42 5.32
N GLU A 509 0.63 -25.58 6.22
CA GLU A 509 -0.73 -25.05 6.03
C GLU A 509 -0.89 -23.59 6.45
N ASP A 510 0.03 -23.08 7.28
CA ASP A 510 -0.06 -21.76 7.88
C ASP A 510 0.81 -20.74 7.14
N PRO A 511 0.39 -19.47 7.04
CA PRO A 511 1.26 -18.40 6.55
C PRO A 511 2.48 -18.20 7.47
N PHE A 512 3.59 -17.77 6.89
CA PHE A 512 4.78 -17.38 7.64
C PHE A 512 4.50 -16.14 8.48
N THR A 513 4.86 -16.20 9.76
CA THR A 513 4.77 -15.09 10.71
C THR A 513 6.00 -15.02 11.59
N VAL A 514 6.32 -13.82 12.05
CA VAL A 514 7.25 -13.58 13.17
C VAL A 514 6.47 -13.01 14.35
N ASP A 515 7.16 -12.79 15.47
CA ASP A 515 6.52 -12.18 16.65
C ASP A 515 6.05 -10.78 16.30
N ARG A 516 4.90 -10.39 16.88
CA ARG A 516 4.29 -9.09 16.58
C ARG A 516 5.25 -7.95 16.94
N PRO A 517 5.29 -6.87 16.13
CA PRO A 517 6.07 -5.68 16.47
C PRO A 517 5.73 -5.16 17.86
N MET A 518 6.74 -4.77 18.64
CA MET A 518 6.59 -4.32 20.04
C MET A 518 5.48 -3.28 20.21
N PHE A 519 5.31 -2.37 19.26
CA PHE A 519 4.35 -1.28 19.43
C PHE A 519 2.88 -1.70 19.30
N TYR A 520 2.58 -2.95 18.91
CA TYR A 520 1.23 -3.52 19.12
C TYR A 520 0.84 -3.50 20.60
N GLU A 521 1.80 -3.68 21.52
CA GLU A 521 1.53 -3.64 22.95
C GLU A 521 1.15 -2.23 23.43
N TYR A 522 1.62 -1.20 22.73
CA TYR A 522 1.23 0.20 22.97
C TYR A 522 -0.10 0.55 22.29
N TRP A 523 -0.71 -0.39 21.58
CA TRP A 523 -2.00 -0.21 20.93
C TRP A 523 -3.15 -0.68 21.80
N LEU A 524 -3.96 0.27 22.26
CA LEU A 524 -5.15 0.01 23.05
C LEU A 524 -6.38 0.21 22.16
N TYR A 525 -7.06 -0.89 21.82
CA TYR A 525 -8.28 -0.86 21.01
C TYR A 525 -9.50 -0.55 21.87
N ALA A 526 -10.42 0.27 21.35
CA ALA A 526 -11.80 0.20 21.79
C ALA A 526 -12.38 -1.15 21.34
N ALA A 527 -13.03 -1.88 22.26
CA ALA A 527 -13.70 -3.13 21.91
C ALA A 527 -14.76 -2.85 20.81
N PRO A 528 -14.91 -3.73 19.80
CA PRO A 528 -16.01 -3.63 18.86
C PRO A 528 -17.33 -3.59 19.62
N CYS A 529 -18.24 -2.68 19.26
CA CYS A 529 -19.63 -2.81 19.69
C CYS A 529 -20.16 -4.12 19.11
N GLY A 530 -20.74 -4.98 19.97
CA GLY A 530 -21.05 -6.37 19.65
C GLY A 530 -21.80 -6.53 18.32
N LYS A 531 -21.33 -7.44 17.46
CA LYS A 531 -22.15 -7.98 16.38
C LYS A 531 -23.29 -8.77 17.03
N GLY A 532 -24.46 -8.17 17.20
CA GLY A 532 -25.69 -8.91 17.47
C GLY A 532 -26.40 -8.72 18.81
N GLU A 533 -26.18 -7.64 19.56
CA GLU A 533 -27.18 -7.26 20.56
C GLU A 533 -28.19 -6.33 19.90
N ALA A 534 -29.37 -6.89 19.57
CA ALA A 534 -30.55 -6.09 19.29
C ALA A 534 -30.71 -5.09 20.43
N ALA A 535 -30.93 -3.82 20.10
CA ALA A 535 -31.33 -2.84 21.09
C ALA A 535 -32.55 -3.39 21.82
N GLU A 536 -32.40 -3.75 23.11
CA GLU A 536 -33.56 -4.00 23.95
C GLU A 536 -34.36 -2.68 23.99
N SER A 537 -35.61 -2.81 23.54
CA SER A 537 -36.61 -1.76 23.34
C SER A 537 -36.92 -0.96 24.60
#